data_AF-A0A1H9EY45-F1
#
_entry.id   AF-A0A1H9EY45-F1
#
_cell.length_a   1.000
_cell.length_b   1.000
_cell.length_c   1.000
_cell.angle_alpha   90.00
_cell.angle_beta   90.00
_cell.angle_gamma   90.00
#
_symmetry.space_group_name_H-M   'P 1'
#
loop_
_entity.id
_entity.type
_entity.pdbx_description
1 polymer ?
#
loop_
_entity_poly.entity_id
_entity_poly.type
_entity_poly.pdbx_seq_one_letter_code
_entity_poly.pdbx_strand_id
1 'polypeptide(L)' 'MKSRGIVNATRRLIGARKLGSATLLGKAEEEARHALTQARAWIGRANPIDEEAQHNFQTIVEATADLERVLLEGAAPA' A
#
# COMPACT_ATOMS: atom_id res chain seq x y z
N MET A 1 -6.02 8.84 8.68
CA MET A 1 -5.34 7.56 8.36
C MET A 1 -3.86 7.71 8.69
N LYS A 2 -3.11 6.61 8.89
CA LYS A 2 -1.65 6.65 9.07
C LYS A 2 -0.99 5.81 7.97
N SER A 3 0.12 6.29 7.41
CA SER A 3 0.87 5.60 6.33
C SER A 3 1.44 4.24 6.76
N ARG A 4 1.69 4.04 8.07
CA ARG A 4 2.29 2.81 8.61
C ARG A 4 1.58 1.52 8.17
N GLY A 5 0.25 1.52 8.09
CA GLY A 5 -0.51 0.34 7.65
C GLY A 5 -0.21 -0.03 6.19
N ILE A 6 -0.13 0.99 5.33
CA ILE A 6 0.19 0.85 3.90
C ILE A 6 1.62 0.33 3.74
N VAL A 7 2.58 0.96 4.42
CA VAL A 7 4.00 0.56 4.39
C VAL A 7 4.20 -0.88 4.87
N ASN A 8 3.48 -1.31 5.90
CA ASN A 8 3.56 -2.67 6.40
C ASN A 8 3.01 -3.68 5.39
N ALA A 9 1.89 -3.37 4.73
CA ALA A 9 1.34 -4.21 3.67
C ALA A 9 2.33 -4.34 2.50
N THR A 10 2.97 -3.24 2.08
CA THR A 10 4.02 -3.25 1.05
C THR A 10 5.18 -4.16 1.43
N ARG A 11 5.72 -4.02 2.64
CA ARG A 11 6.85 -4.83 3.13
C ARG A 11 6.50 -6.31 3.22
N ARG A 12 5.30 -6.64 3.69
CA ARG A 12 4.80 -8.02 3.77
C ARG A 12 4.70 -8.65 2.39
N LEU A 13 4.17 -7.93 1.40
CA LEU A 13 4.08 -8.40 0.03
C LEU A 13 5.46 -8.67 -0.58
N ILE A 14 6.40 -7.73 -0.44
CA ILE A 14 7.79 -7.92 -0.89
C ILE A 14 8.43 -9.13 -0.19
N GLY A 15 8.25 -9.26 1.13
CA GLY A 15 8.78 -10.37 1.90
C GLY A 15 8.21 -11.72 1.45
N ALA A 16 6.89 -11.80 1.26
CA ALA A 16 6.22 -13.01 0.80
C ALA A 16 6.70 -13.46 -0.59
N ARG A 17 6.93 -12.51 -1.51
CA ARG A 17 7.52 -12.81 -2.83
C ARG A 17 8.92 -13.38 -2.73
N LYS A 18 9.77 -12.79 -1.89
CA LYS A 18 11.15 -13.29 -1.66
C LYS A 18 11.18 -14.70 -1.09
N LEU A 19 10.19 -15.04 -0.25
CA LEU A 19 10.07 -16.38 0.34
C LEU A 19 9.50 -17.43 -0.64
N GLY A 20 8.83 -17.02 -1.72
CA GLY A 20 8.30 -17.92 -2.75
C GLY A 20 7.15 -18.84 -2.29
N SER A 21 6.63 -18.67 -1.07
CA SER A 21 5.49 -19.46 -0.57
C SER A 21 4.19 -18.93 -1.16
N ALA A 22 3.51 -19.74 -1.97
CA ALA A 22 2.23 -19.38 -2.59
C ALA A 22 1.16 -18.97 -1.55
N THR A 23 1.11 -19.65 -0.40
CA THR A 23 0.18 -19.32 0.69
C THR A 23 0.48 -17.96 1.32
N LEU A 24 1.76 -17.66 1.58
CA LEU A 24 2.14 -16.36 2.14
C LEU A 24 1.91 -15.24 1.13
N LEU A 25 2.21 -15.50 -0.15
CA LEU A 25 2.00 -14.55 -1.23
C LEU A 25 0.52 -14.20 -1.37
N GLY A 26 -0.37 -15.20 -1.46
CA GLY A 26 -1.81 -14.97 -1.55
C GLY A 26 -2.37 -14.14 -0.40
N LYS A 27 -1.96 -14.46 0.85
CA LYS A 27 -2.35 -13.67 2.03
C LYS A 27 -1.83 -12.24 1.99
N ALA A 28 -0.57 -12.04 1.59
CA ALA A 28 0.04 -10.73 1.51
C ALA A 28 -0.57 -9.88 0.38
N GLU A 29 -0.95 -10.49 -0.73
CA GLU A 29 -1.66 -9.81 -1.82
C GLU A 29 -3.07 -9.38 -1.43
N GLU A 30 -3.80 -10.22 -0.71
CA GLU A 30 -5.11 -9.87 -0.17
C GLU A 30 -5.01 -8.68 0.80
N GLU A 31 -4.07 -8.74 1.75
CA GLU A 31 -3.80 -7.64 2.68
C GLU A 31 -3.41 -6.36 1.94
N ALA A 32 -2.53 -6.45 0.94
CA ALA A 32 -2.11 -5.33 0.11
C ALA A 32 -3.25 -4.70 -0.68
N ARG A 33 -4.11 -5.50 -1.33
CA ARG A 33 -5.29 -5.00 -2.07
C ARG A 33 -6.29 -4.32 -1.15
N HIS A 34 -6.49 -4.86 0.04
CA HIS A 34 -7.36 -4.28 1.05
C HIS A 34 -6.81 -2.93 1.56
N ALA A 35 -5.52 -2.86 1.89
CA ALA A 35 -4.86 -1.63 2.30
C ALA A 35 -4.91 -0.55 1.20
N LEU A 36 -4.66 -0.94 -0.06
CA LEU A 36 -4.73 -0.04 -1.22
C LEU A 36 -6.14 0.54 -1.40
N THR A 37 -7.17 -0.31 -1.27
CA THR A 37 -8.58 0.12 -1.39
C THR A 37 -8.92 1.16 -0.33
N GLN A 38 -8.56 0.90 0.94
CA GLN A 38 -8.78 1.85 2.02
C GLN A 38 -8.02 3.17 1.82
N ALA A 39 -6.76 3.09 1.38
CA ALA A 39 -5.92 4.25 1.17
C ALA A 39 -6.48 5.15 0.06
N ARG A 40 -6.88 4.58 -1.08
CA ARG A 40 -7.54 5.31 -2.16
C ARG A 40 -8.84 5.97 -1.73
N ALA A 41 -9.68 5.23 -0.99
CA ALA A 41 -10.93 5.79 -0.45
C ALA A 41 -10.69 6.91 0.56
N TRP A 42 -9.57 6.86 1.30
CA TRP A 42 -9.17 7.94 2.21
C TRP A 42 -8.63 9.16 1.45
N ILE A 43 -7.78 8.96 0.44
CA ILE A 43 -7.24 10.01 -0.41
C ILE A 43 -8.37 10.76 -1.12
N GLY A 44 -9.33 10.03 -1.73
CA GLY A 44 -10.43 10.63 -2.48
C GLY A 44 -11.40 11.48 -1.65
N ARG A 45 -11.38 11.36 -0.31
CA ARG A 45 -12.20 12.18 0.60
C ARG A 45 -11.39 13.19 1.42
N ALA A 46 -10.07 13.12 1.37
CA ALA A 46 -9.22 13.95 2.22
C ALA A 46 -9.19 15.38 1.70
N ASN A 47 -9.30 16.33 2.63
CA ASN A 47 -9.17 17.77 2.36
C ASN A 47 -8.20 18.37 3.40
N PRO A 48 -6.88 18.26 3.19
CA PRO A 48 -5.89 18.86 4.09
C PRO A 48 -6.01 20.38 4.08
N ILE A 49 -6.03 21.00 5.26
CA ILE A 49 -6.28 22.44 5.44
C ILE A 49 -5.05 23.20 5.97
N ASP A 50 -4.06 22.48 6.49
CA ASP A 50 -2.84 23.03 7.08
C ASP A 50 -1.60 22.25 6.62
N GLU A 51 -0.42 22.77 6.91
CA GLU A 51 0.86 22.20 6.45
C GLU A 51 1.12 20.79 7.02
N GLU A 52 0.76 20.53 8.27
CA GLU A 52 0.95 19.22 8.89
C GLU A 52 0.03 18.18 8.24
N ALA A 53 -1.24 18.54 8.03
CA ALA A 53 -2.22 17.73 7.33
C ALA A 53 -1.80 17.49 5.87
N GLN A 54 -1.25 18.49 5.19
CA GLN A 54 -0.72 18.38 3.83
C GLN A 54 0.47 17.41 3.77
N HIS A 55 1.41 17.53 4.70
CA HIS A 55 2.57 16.65 4.77
C HIS A 55 2.16 15.19 5.07
N ASN A 56 1.22 14.97 5.99
CA ASN A 56 0.68 13.65 6.25
C ASN A 56 -0.10 13.08 5.05
N PHE A 57 -0.87 13.93 4.34
CA PHE A 57 -1.55 13.54 3.12
C PHE A 57 -0.56 13.10 2.04
N GLN A 58 0.49 13.88 1.78
CA GLN A 58 1.56 13.53 0.84
C GLN A 58 2.24 12.20 1.21
N THR A 59 2.59 12.02 2.49
CA THR A 59 3.17 10.77 2.99
C THR A 59 2.26 9.56 2.69
N ILE A 60 0.94 9.72 2.81
CA ILE A 60 -0.03 8.65 2.51
C ILE A 60 -0.13 8.41 1.00
N VAL A 61 -0.14 9.46 0.18
CA VAL A 61 -0.15 9.36 -1.29
C VAL A 61 1.08 8.60 -1.77
N GLU A 62 2.28 8.95 -1.31
CA GLU A 62 3.52 8.28 -1.67
C GLU A 62 3.52 6.80 -1.27
N ALA A 63 3.13 6.50 -0.02
CA ALA A 63 3.02 5.11 0.43
C ALA A 63 2.00 4.30 -0.38
N THR A 64 0.90 4.95 -0.80
CA THR A 64 -0.14 4.32 -1.63
C THR A 64 0.39 4.01 -3.03
N ALA A 65 1.11 4.94 -3.65
CA ALA A 65 1.72 4.76 -4.96
C ALA A 65 2.78 3.64 -4.93
N ASP A 66 3.59 3.56 -3.88
CA ASP A 66 4.57 2.48 -3.72
C ASP A 66 3.89 1.11 -3.58
N LEU A 67 2.83 1.01 -2.77
CA LEU A 67 2.06 -0.23 -2.64
C LEU A 67 1.42 -0.65 -3.98
N GLU A 68 0.86 0.30 -4.73
CA GLU A 68 0.29 0.05 -6.05
C GLU A 68 1.34 -0.47 -7.04
N ARG A 69 2.50 0.21 -7.11
CA ARG A 69 3.63 -0.22 -7.96
C ARG A 69 4.04 -1.66 -7.62
N VAL A 70 4.25 -1.96 -6.34
CA VAL A 70 4.62 -3.31 -5.90
C VAL A 70 3.55 -4.32 -6.31
N LEU A 71 2.26 -4.04 -6.10
CA LEU A 71 1.18 -4.93 -6.55
C LEU A 71 1.25 -5.21 -8.06
N LEU A 72 1.45 -4.19 -8.89
CA LEU A 72 1.56 -4.33 -10.35
C LEU A 72 2.80 -5.13 -10.79
N GLU A 73 3.95 -4.92 -10.16
CA GLU A 73 5.19 -5.64 -10.49
C GLU A 73 5.10 -7.15 -10.29
N GLY A 74 4.29 -7.62 -9.34
CA GLY A 74 4.06 -9.06 -9.17
C GLY A 74 2.93 -9.64 -10.01
N ALA A 75 2.14 -8.79 -10.66
CA ALA A 75 1.08 -9.20 -11.59
C ALA A 75 1.58 -9.37 -13.02
N ALA A 76 2.76 -8.83 -13.35
CA ALA A 76 3.42 -9.07 -14.62
C ALA A 76 3.91 -10.54 -14.66
N PRO A 77 3.50 -11.33 -15.67
CA PRO A 77 4.10 -12.65 -15.87
C PRO A 77 5.61 -12.47 -16.16
N ALA A 78 6.43 -13.29 -15.51
CA ALA A 78 7.86 -13.40 -15.80
C ALA A 78 8.11 -13.96 -17.21
#